data_AF-A0A496RFG9-F1
#
_entry.id   AF-A0A496RFG9-F1
#
_cell.length_a   1.000
_cell.length_b   1.000
_cell.length_c   1.000
_cell.angle_alpha   90.00
_cell.angle_beta   90.00
_cell.angle_gamma   90.00
#
_symmetry.space_group_name_H-M   'P 1'
#
loop_
_entity.id
_entity.type
_entity.pdbx_description
1 polymer ?
#
loop_
_entity_poly.entity_id
_entity_poly.type
_entity_poly.pdbx_seq_one_letter_code
_entity_poly.pdbx_strand_id
1 'polypeptide(L)'
;MTFSVGRIQVGETTIAKCTGITVRYEGNPVEFYGGGYKEPLEIELGNMSITITVEFAEWSEGIDPDSVLPNTYVDVQLLASSADANRGIDGLTLSRCKAVSWETASTQDGFVTYRLELRKAYRS
;
A
#
# COMPACT_ATOMS: atom_id res chain seq x y z
N MET A 1 5.37 16.83 -8.94
CA MET A 1 4.29 15.98 -8.41
C MET A 1 4.87 15.14 -7.31
N THR A 2 4.26 15.16 -6.12
CA THR A 2 4.66 14.32 -4.99
C THR A 2 4.01 12.96 -5.19
N PHE A 3 4.78 11.96 -5.64
CA PHE A 3 4.27 10.61 -5.80
C PHE A 3 4.59 9.82 -4.53
N SER A 4 3.56 9.26 -3.89
CA SER A 4 3.74 8.32 -2.80
C SER A 4 4.26 7.00 -3.35
N VAL A 5 5.31 6.47 -2.73
CA VAL A 5 5.95 5.21 -3.14
C VAL A 5 5.83 4.18 -2.03
N GLY A 6 5.74 2.92 -2.40
CA GLY A 6 5.64 1.84 -1.43
C GLY A 6 5.86 0.47 -2.04
N ARG A 7 5.57 -0.56 -1.23
CA ARG A 7 5.67 -1.97 -1.63
C ARG A 7 4.60 -2.81 -0.95
N ILE A 8 4.19 -3.87 -1.63
CA ILE A 8 3.34 -4.93 -1.06
C ILE A 8 4.25 -6.12 -0.75
N GLN A 9 4.10 -6.68 0.45
CA GLN A 9 4.89 -7.81 0.92
C GLN A 9 4.02 -8.98 1.39
N VAL A 10 4.56 -10.19 1.24
CA VAL A 10 4.06 -11.42 1.88
C VAL A 10 5.20 -11.95 2.73
N GLY A 11 5.03 -11.89 4.06
CA GLY A 11 6.15 -12.08 4.99
C GLY A 11 7.23 -11.02 4.73
N GLU A 12 8.46 -11.47 4.49
CA GLU A 12 9.59 -10.58 4.19
C GLU A 12 9.74 -10.29 2.68
N THR A 13 9.07 -11.06 1.82
CA THR A 13 9.21 -10.97 0.36
C THR A 13 8.40 -9.81 -0.19
N THR A 14 9.07 -8.91 -0.92
CA THR A 14 8.39 -7.89 -1.74
C THR A 14 7.83 -8.53 -2.99
N ILE A 15 6.51 -8.43 -3.18
CA ILE A 15 5.80 -9.01 -4.33
C ILE A 15 5.36 -7.95 -5.34
N ALA A 16 5.18 -6.70 -4.90
CA ALA A 16 4.90 -5.58 -5.81
C ALA A 16 5.54 -4.28 -5.33
N LYS A 17 5.95 -3.43 -6.27
CA LYS A 17 6.35 -2.04 -6.05
C LYS A 17 5.17 -1.14 -6.41
N CYS A 18 4.91 -0.13 -5.60
CA CYS A 18 3.69 0.66 -5.70
C CYS A 18 3.97 2.15 -5.80
N THR A 19 3.16 2.84 -6.59
CA THR A 19 3.08 4.30 -6.65
C THR A 19 1.63 4.78 -6.54
N GLY A 20 1.43 5.99 -6.02
CA GLY A 20 0.10 6.55 -5.82
C GLY A 20 -0.69 5.80 -4.74
N ILE A 21 -0.03 5.52 -3.60
CA ILE A 21 -0.68 4.93 -2.43
C ILE A 21 -1.42 6.03 -1.66
N THR A 22 -2.70 5.80 -1.39
CA THR A 22 -3.55 6.59 -0.52
C THR A 22 -4.08 5.71 0.62
N VAL A 23 -4.06 6.22 1.84
CA VAL A 23 -4.69 5.56 3.00
C VAL A 23 -5.86 6.43 3.47
N ARG A 24 -6.98 5.82 3.84
CA ARG A 24 -8.19 6.50 4.36
C ARG A 24 -8.75 5.75 5.56
N TYR A 25 -9.12 6.48 6.61
CA TYR A 25 -9.81 5.96 7.80
C TYR A 25 -11.32 6.20 7.71
N GLU A 26 -12.11 5.16 7.99
CA GLU A 26 -13.55 5.30 8.20
C GLU A 26 -13.81 5.87 9.61
N GLY A 27 -14.36 7.08 9.69
CA GLY A 27 -14.64 7.80 10.94
C GLY A 27 -13.98 9.18 11.03
N ASN A 28 -12.85 9.37 10.33
CA ASN A 28 -12.23 10.68 10.10
C ASN A 28 -11.46 10.60 8.77
N PRO A 29 -12.01 11.10 7.65
CA PRO A 29 -11.41 10.94 6.33
C PRO A 29 -10.20 11.85 6.18
N VAL A 30 -9.07 11.41 6.71
CA VAL A 30 -7.76 11.97 6.39
C VAL A 30 -7.18 11.08 5.29
N GLU A 31 -6.87 11.70 4.14
CA GLU A 31 -6.15 11.02 3.06
C GLU A 31 -4.65 11.17 3.28
N PHE A 32 -3.94 10.04 3.31
CA PHE A 32 -2.49 10.03 3.48
C PHE A 32 -1.82 9.79 2.16
N TYR A 33 -0.94 10.71 1.80
CA TYR A 33 -0.03 10.56 0.67
C TYR A 33 1.33 10.18 1.25
N GLY A 34 1.82 8.98 0.94
CA GLY A 34 3.15 8.52 1.35
C GLY A 34 4.23 9.57 1.05
N GLY A 35 5.01 9.94 2.06
CA GLY A 35 6.02 11.01 2.02
C GLY A 35 5.69 12.23 2.88
N GLY A 36 4.41 12.56 3.10
CA GLY A 36 4.01 13.88 3.62
C GLY A 36 3.99 14.11 5.13
N TYR A 37 4.44 13.20 6.00
CA TYR A 37 4.29 13.37 7.47
C TYR A 37 5.60 13.36 8.25
N LYS A 38 5.68 14.27 9.24
CA LYS A 38 6.85 14.59 10.07
C LYS A 38 7.04 13.71 11.31
N GLU A 39 6.09 12.84 11.63
CA GLU A 39 6.14 12.03 12.85
C GLU A 39 5.65 10.60 12.54
N PRO A 40 6.25 9.55 13.13
CA PRO A 40 5.68 8.21 13.09
C PRO A 40 4.31 8.28 13.77
N LEU A 41 3.25 8.21 12.98
CA LEU A 41 1.90 8.31 13.51
C LEU A 41 1.66 7.09 14.39
N GLU A 42 1.43 7.32 15.68
CA GLU A 42 0.99 6.31 16.61
C GLU A 42 -0.41 5.87 16.18
N ILE A 43 -0.47 4.77 15.43
CA ILE A 43 -1.74 4.13 15.08
C ILE A 43 -2.26 3.50 16.37
N GLU A 44 -3.01 4.28 17.14
CA GLU A 44 -3.77 3.73 18.26
C GLU A 44 -4.73 2.68 17.67
N LEU A 45 -4.53 1.42 18.10
CA LEU A 45 -5.30 0.25 17.69
C LEU A 45 -6.75 0.36 18.21
N GLY A 46 -7.52 1.26 17.60
CA GLY A 46 -8.96 1.36 17.71
C GLY A 46 -9.62 0.81 16.44
N ASN A 47 -10.87 0.38 16.57
CA ASN A 47 -11.67 -0.35 15.58
C ASN A 47 -11.91 0.46 14.29
N MET A 48 -10.89 0.66 13.45
CA MET A 48 -10.94 1.52 12.27
C MET A 48 -10.83 0.68 11.00
N SER A 49 -11.91 0.65 10.22
CA SER A 49 -11.84 0.21 8.82
C SER A 49 -10.89 1.14 8.08
N ILE A 50 -9.75 0.62 7.63
CA ILE A 50 -8.77 1.35 6.83
C ILE A 50 -8.92 0.89 5.39
N THR A 51 -9.10 1.84 4.48
CA THR A 51 -9.07 1.63 3.03
C THR A 51 -7.75 2.12 2.49
N ILE A 52 -7.08 1.28 1.71
CA ILE A 52 -5.79 1.57 1.09
C ILE A 52 -6.01 1.46 -0.41
N THR A 53 -5.78 2.56 -1.14
CA THR A 53 -5.83 2.57 -2.60
C THR A 53 -4.41 2.61 -3.12
N VAL A 54 -4.10 1.78 -4.11
CA VAL A 54 -2.83 1.81 -4.83
C VAL A 54 -3.16 2.10 -6.29
N GLU A 55 -2.64 3.19 -6.83
CA GLU A 55 -2.93 3.56 -8.21
C GLU A 55 -2.16 2.70 -9.22
N PHE A 56 -0.88 2.44 -8.95
CA PHE A 56 -0.06 1.58 -9.78
C PHE A 56 0.74 0.61 -8.91
N ALA A 57 0.53 -0.69 -9.11
CA ALA A 57 1.37 -1.75 -8.58
C ALA A 57 2.04 -2.53 -9.72
N GLU A 58 3.37 -2.49 -9.74
CA GLU A 58 4.22 -3.31 -10.61
C GLU A 58 4.59 -4.59 -9.86
N TRP A 59 4.23 -5.73 -10.43
CA TRP A 59 4.45 -7.03 -9.81
C TRP A 59 5.82 -7.60 -10.14
N SER A 60 6.38 -8.33 -9.18
CA SER A 60 7.65 -9.03 -9.37
C SER A 60 7.49 -10.15 -10.39
N GLU A 61 8.54 -10.40 -11.17
CA GLU A 61 8.53 -11.43 -12.21
C GLU A 61 8.13 -12.81 -11.65
N GLY A 62 7.25 -13.51 -12.37
CA GLY A 62 6.75 -14.83 -11.98
C GLY A 62 5.68 -14.83 -10.88
N ILE A 63 5.28 -13.66 -10.36
CA ILE A 63 4.15 -13.55 -9.43
C ILE A 63 2.88 -13.20 -10.21
N ASP A 64 1.88 -14.08 -10.10
CA ASP A 64 0.54 -13.84 -10.62
C ASP A 64 -0.35 -13.17 -9.54
N PRO A 65 -0.77 -11.90 -9.73
CA PRO A 65 -1.63 -11.17 -8.80
C PRO A 65 -2.93 -11.92 -8.47
N ASP A 66 -3.54 -12.54 -9.49
CA ASP A 66 -4.83 -13.22 -9.37
C ASP A 66 -4.72 -14.50 -8.53
N SER A 67 -3.52 -15.07 -8.40
CA SER A 67 -3.26 -16.20 -7.51
C SER A 67 -3.04 -15.77 -6.05
N VAL A 68 -2.40 -14.61 -5.84
CA VAL A 68 -1.95 -14.16 -4.51
C VAL A 68 -3.04 -13.40 -3.76
N LEU A 69 -3.65 -12.39 -4.39
CA LEU A 69 -4.56 -11.44 -3.74
C LEU A 69 -5.81 -12.10 -3.11
N PRO A 70 -6.49 -13.07 -3.77
CA PRO A 70 -7.68 -13.70 -3.19
C PRO A 70 -7.37 -14.57 -1.98
N ASN A 71 -6.16 -15.11 -1.88
CA ASN A 71 -5.83 -16.17 -0.92
C ASN A 71 -4.95 -15.70 0.25
N THR A 72 -4.27 -14.56 0.10
CA THR A 72 -3.21 -14.15 1.04
C THR A 72 -3.54 -12.82 1.72
N TYR A 73 -3.05 -12.65 2.96
CA TYR A 73 -2.95 -11.34 3.58
C TYR A 73 -1.58 -10.75 3.28
N VAL A 74 -1.56 -9.49 2.89
CA VAL A 74 -0.34 -8.78 2.49
C VAL A 74 -0.06 -7.63 3.44
N ASP A 75 1.20 -7.26 3.56
CA ASP A 75 1.61 -6.06 4.27
C ASP A 75 1.90 -4.95 3.25
N VAL A 76 1.36 -3.75 3.50
CA VAL A 76 1.58 -2.58 2.63
C VAL A 76 2.55 -1.65 3.35
N GLN A 77 3.71 -1.44 2.76
CA GLN A 77 4.69 -0.48 3.26
C GLN A 77 4.67 0.78 2.42
N LEU A 78 4.43 1.91 3.05
CA LEU A 78 4.65 3.23 2.49
C LEU A 78 6.09 3.64 2.79
N LEU A 79 6.88 3.85 1.74
CA LEU A 79 8.28 4.25 1.87
C LEU A 79 8.36 5.76 2.03
N ALA A 80 9.26 6.22 2.90
CA ALA A 80 9.59 7.64 3.00
C ALA A 80 10.23 8.11 1.67
N SER A 81 9.75 9.22 1.12
CA SER A 81 10.32 9.78 -0.11
C SER A 81 11.68 10.42 0.18
N SER A 82 12.69 10.10 -0.61
CA SER A 82 14.05 10.68 -0.52
C SER A 82 14.11 12.16 -0.92
N ALA A 83 13.05 12.66 -1.57
CA ALA A 83 12.87 14.05 -1.97
C ALA A 83 12.08 14.90 -0.96
N ASP A 84 11.63 14.31 0.15
CA ASP A 84 10.86 14.99 1.18
C ASP A 84 11.76 15.61 2.26
N ALA A 85 11.28 16.68 2.91
CA ALA A 85 11.99 17.37 4.00
C ALA A 85 12.19 16.49 5.24
N ASN A 86 11.59 15.31 5.25
CA ASN A 86 11.52 14.33 6.35
C ASN A 86 12.51 13.18 6.20
N ARG A 87 13.68 13.44 5.58
CA ARG A 87 14.79 12.49 5.47
C ARG A 87 15.09 11.86 6.85
N GLY A 88 14.81 10.57 7.01
CA GLY A 88 15.10 9.82 8.26
C GLY A 88 13.90 9.35 9.09
N ILE A 89 12.66 9.49 8.60
CA ILE A 89 11.49 8.86 9.25
C ILE A 89 11.29 7.46 8.68
N ASP A 90 11.10 6.48 9.56
CA ASP A 90 10.77 5.11 9.21
C ASP A 90 9.43 5.07 8.45
N GLY A 91 9.39 4.34 7.33
CA GLY A 91 8.18 4.19 6.53
C GLY A 91 7.01 3.58 7.33
N LEU A 92 5.77 3.85 6.92
CA LEU A 92 4.59 3.27 7.56
C LEU A 92 4.34 1.85 7.03
N THR A 93 4.19 0.87 7.92
CA THR A 93 3.79 -0.49 7.55
C THR A 93 2.38 -0.80 8.03
N LEU A 94 1.47 -1.03 7.09
CA LEU A 94 0.11 -1.51 7.35
C LEU A 94 0.07 -3.02 7.19
N SER A 95 0.11 -3.72 8.34
CA SER A 95 0.12 -5.19 8.35
C SER A 95 -1.27 -5.81 8.25
N ARG A 96 -1.32 -7.03 7.70
CA ARG A 96 -2.51 -7.87 7.51
C ARG A 96 -3.63 -7.18 6.71
N CYS A 97 -3.28 -6.70 5.52
CA CYS A 97 -4.22 -6.15 4.58
C CYS A 97 -4.77 -7.24 3.65
N LYS A 98 -6.02 -7.10 3.23
CA LYS A 98 -6.68 -7.98 2.27
C LYS A 98 -7.13 -7.17 1.07
N ALA A 99 -6.78 -7.60 -0.14
CA ALA A 99 -7.33 -6.98 -1.34
C ALA A 99 -8.82 -7.28 -1.45
N VAL A 100 -9.61 -6.23 -1.74
CA VAL A 100 -11.05 -6.31 -1.94
C VAL A 100 -11.44 -6.05 -3.39
N SER A 101 -10.63 -5.31 -4.12
CA SER A 101 -10.72 -5.16 -5.58
C SER A 101 -9.34 -4.92 -6.18
N TRP A 102 -9.14 -5.37 -7.41
CA TRP A 102 -7.97 -5.06 -8.22
C TRP A 102 -8.33 -5.13 -9.69
N GLU A 103 -7.74 -4.25 -10.50
CA GLU A 103 -7.94 -4.20 -11.94
C GLU A 103 -6.65 -3.82 -12.66
N THR A 104 -6.48 -4.32 -13.88
CA THR A 104 -5.36 -3.92 -14.74
C THR A 104 -5.51 -2.46 -15.14
N ALA A 105 -4.58 -1.61 -14.69
CA ALA A 105 -4.57 -0.18 -14.97
C ALA A 105 -3.88 0.15 -16.30
N SER A 106 -2.77 -0.53 -16.59
CA SER A 106 -2.02 -0.36 -17.85
C SER A 106 -1.14 -1.57 -18.14
N THR A 107 -0.98 -1.86 -19.43
CA THR A 107 0.00 -2.81 -19.94
C THR A 107 0.92 -2.09 -20.92
N GLN A 108 2.18 -1.88 -20.55
CA GLN A 108 3.20 -1.26 -21.41
C GLN A 108 4.50 -2.05 -21.33
N ASP A 109 5.12 -2.34 -22.48
CA ASP A 109 6.45 -2.97 -22.59
C ASP A 109 6.62 -4.24 -21.73
N GLY A 110 5.55 -5.04 -21.60
CA GLY A 110 5.54 -6.28 -20.81
C GLY A 110 5.32 -6.09 -19.31
N PHE A 111 5.24 -4.85 -18.82
CA PHE A 111 4.85 -4.52 -17.45
C PHE A 111 3.34 -4.34 -17.36
N VAL A 112 2.73 -5.08 -16.44
CA VAL A 112 1.31 -4.94 -16.09
C VAL A 112 1.21 -4.22 -14.75
N THR A 113 0.55 -3.06 -14.77
CA THR A 113 0.28 -2.29 -13.55
C THR A 113 -1.17 -2.49 -13.12
N TYR A 114 -1.38 -2.59 -11.82
CA TYR A 114 -2.70 -2.78 -11.23
C TYR A 114 -3.09 -1.59 -10.36
N ARG A 115 -4.38 -1.24 -10.42
CA ARG A 115 -5.03 -0.42 -9.39
C ARG A 115 -5.67 -1.35 -8.37
N LEU A 116 -5.45 -1.10 -7.08
CA LEU A 116 -5.94 -1.96 -5.99
C LEU A 116 -6.68 -1.17 -4.92
N GLU A 117 -7.70 -1.80 -4.33
CA GLU A 117 -8.23 -1.45 -3.02
C GLU A 117 -7.90 -2.58 -2.03
N LEU A 118 -7.25 -2.24 -0.92
CA LEU A 118 -7.01 -3.14 0.19
C LEU A 118 -7.70 -2.63 1.46
N ARG A 119 -8.08 -3.56 2.33
CA ARG A 119 -8.62 -3.26 3.65
C ARG A 119 -7.82 -3.93 4.74
N LYS A 120 -7.61 -3.24 5.86
CA LYS A 120 -7.02 -3.87 7.04
C LYS A 120 -7.98 -4.91 7.59
N ALA A 121 -7.48 -6.14 7.78
CA ALA A 121 -8.27 -7.20 8.39
C ALA A 121 -8.40 -6.98 9.89
N TYR A 122 -9.62 -7.07 10.42
CA TYR A 122 -9.86 -7.09 11.86
C TYR A 122 -9.17 -8.32 12.47
N ARG A 123 -8.45 -8.13 13.60
CA ARG A 123 -8.12 -9.27 14.47
C ARG A 123 -9.39 -9.61 15.23
N SER A 124 -9.99 -10.76 14.89
CA SER A 124 -10.89 -11.47 15.81
C SER A 124 -10.10 -12.05 16.97
#